data_AF-A0A8F2F1I9-F1
#
_entry.id   AF-A0A8F2F1I9-F1
#
_cell.length_a   1.000
_cell.length_b   1.000
_cell.length_c   1.000
_cell.angle_alpha   90.00
_cell.angle_beta   90.00
_cell.angle_gamma   90.00
#
_symmetry.space_group_name_H-M   'P 1'
#
loop_
_entity.id
_entity.type
_entity.pdbx_description
1 polymer ?
#
loop_
_entity_poly.entity_id
_entity_poly.type
_entity_poly.pdbx_seq_one_letter_code
_entity_poly.pdbx_strand_id
1 'polypeptide(L)'
;MERITKQAPGGYWVEPDAVLPREQGFGGAAIEKLARMENLYEDLCRQQERIAGELEALRLAGKQKTVRFRQLLANKVTNQNIIVMLEMHP
;
A
#
# COMPACT_ATOMS: atom_id res chain seq x y z
N MET A 1 -12.62 6.58 -8.83
CA MET A 1 -12.86 5.17 -8.43
C MET A 1 -14.25 5.12 -7.83
N GLU A 2 -15.10 4.21 -8.29
CA GLU A 2 -16.45 4.06 -7.74
C GLU A 2 -16.41 3.35 -6.39
N ARG A 3 -17.12 3.88 -5.40
CA ARG A 3 -17.15 3.34 -4.04
C ARG A 3 -18.20 2.23 -3.96
N ILE A 4 -17.75 1.00 -3.74
CA ILE A 4 -18.62 -0.19 -3.58
C ILE A 4 -19.08 -0.45 -2.14
N THR A 5 -18.40 0.13 -1.14
CA THR A 5 -18.74 -0.01 0.28
C THR A 5 -19.68 1.08 0.73
N LYS A 6 -20.74 0.70 1.45
CA LYS A 6 -21.70 1.60 2.08
C LYS A 6 -21.45 1.61 3.60
N GLN A 7 -21.56 2.78 4.21
CA GLN A 7 -21.40 2.94 5.67
C GLN A 7 -22.75 2.72 6.35
N ALA A 8 -22.74 2.00 7.48
CA ALA A 8 -23.90 1.78 8.32
C ALA A 8 -23.49 1.83 9.81
N PRO A 9 -24.45 1.97 10.75
CA PRO A 9 -24.16 1.78 12.17
C PRO A 9 -23.50 0.40 12.39
N GLY A 10 -22.29 0.39 12.95
CA GLY A 10 -21.53 -0.84 13.19
C GLY A 10 -20.52 -1.23 12.11
N GLY A 11 -20.35 -0.46 11.03
CA GLY A 11 -19.24 -0.65 10.09
C GLY A 11 -19.58 -0.39 8.62
N TYR A 12 -19.01 -1.20 7.75
CA TYR A 12 -19.20 -1.13 6.29
C TYR A 12 -19.81 -2.41 5.75
N TRP A 13 -20.62 -2.27 4.71
CA TRP A 13 -21.23 -3.39 4.00
C TRP A 13 -21.17 -3.18 2.49
N VAL A 14 -21.40 -4.25 1.75
CA VAL A 14 -21.48 -4.29 0.28
C VAL A 14 -22.72 -5.09 -0.13
N GLU A 15 -23.21 -4.87 -1.35
CA GLU A 15 -24.29 -5.68 -1.89
C GLU A 15 -23.88 -7.17 -1.94
N PRO A 16 -24.82 -8.12 -1.77
CA PRO A 16 -24.49 -9.55 -1.69
C PRO A 16 -23.76 -10.11 -2.92
N ASP A 17 -23.98 -9.52 -4.09
CA ASP A 17 -23.31 -9.91 -5.34
C ASP A 17 -21.85 -9.45 -5.43
N ALA A 18 -21.42 -8.54 -4.56
CA ALA A 18 -20.03 -8.07 -4.48
C ALA A 18 -19.11 -9.06 -3.76
N VAL A 19 -19.67 -10.01 -2.99
CA VAL A 19 -18.96 -11.09 -2.28
C VAL A 19 -19.59 -12.43 -2.65
N LEU A 20 -18.89 -13.20 -3.49
CA LEU A 20 -19.40 -14.45 -4.04
C LEU A 20 -18.67 -15.66 -3.43
N PRO A 21 -19.37 -16.76 -3.10
CA PRO A 21 -18.72 -17.98 -2.65
C PRO A 21 -17.82 -18.57 -3.76
N ARG A 22 -16.71 -19.17 -3.34
CA ARG A 22 -15.72 -19.88 -4.16
C ARG A 22 -15.40 -21.22 -3.48
N GLU A 23 -14.76 -22.13 -4.20
CA GLU A 23 -14.37 -23.46 -3.68
C GLU A 23 -13.57 -23.40 -2.36
N GLN A 24 -12.76 -22.35 -2.18
CA GLN A 24 -11.86 -22.18 -1.02
C GLN A 24 -12.20 -20.94 -0.16
N GLY A 25 -13.38 -20.33 -0.31
CA GLY A 25 -13.77 -19.16 0.48
C GLY A 25 -14.67 -18.19 -0.29
N PHE A 26 -14.27 -16.92 -0.32
CA PHE A 26 -15.04 -15.84 -0.97
C PHE A 26 -14.20 -15.11 -2.02
N GLY A 27 -14.86 -14.63 -3.06
CA GLY A 27 -14.31 -13.75 -4.09
C GLY A 27 -15.31 -12.66 -4.45
N GLY A 28 -15.18 -12.09 -5.65
CA GLY A 28 -16.06 -11.01 -6.11
C GLY A 28 -15.41 -9.63 -6.00
N ALA A 29 -16.12 -8.60 -6.48
CA ALA A 29 -15.57 -7.26 -6.67
C ALA A 29 -15.05 -6.62 -5.37
N ALA A 30 -15.69 -6.90 -4.23
CA ALA A 30 -15.24 -6.42 -2.93
C ALA A 30 -13.92 -7.05 -2.49
N ILE A 31 -13.79 -8.37 -2.63
CA ILE A 31 -12.58 -9.12 -2.29
C ILE A 31 -11.41 -8.72 -3.19
N GLU A 32 -11.63 -8.59 -4.50
CA GLU A 32 -10.56 -8.14 -5.42
C GLU A 32 -10.10 -6.71 -5.13
N LYS A 33 -11.01 -5.81 -4.75
CA LYS A 33 -10.65 -4.44 -4.39
C LYS A 33 -9.83 -4.41 -3.10
N LEU A 34 -10.19 -5.24 -2.11
CA LEU A 34 -9.41 -5.40 -0.88
C LEU A 34 -8.01 -5.93 -1.21
N ALA A 35 -7.91 -7.02 -1.97
CA ALA A 35 -6.63 -7.60 -2.38
C ALA A 35 -5.73 -6.59 -3.12
N ARG A 36 -6.28 -5.75 -4.00
CA ARG A 36 -5.51 -4.68 -4.66
C ARG A 36 -4.97 -3.65 -3.66
N MET A 37 -5.72 -3.34 -2.60
CA MET A 37 -5.28 -2.43 -1.55
C MET A 37 -4.20 -3.07 -0.68
N GLU A 38 -4.35 -4.34 -0.31
CA GLU A 38 -3.35 -5.12 0.42
C GLU A 38 -2.04 -5.22 -0.38
N ASN A 39 -2.12 -5.56 -1.67
CA ASN A 39 -0.96 -5.61 -2.56
C ASN A 39 -0.25 -4.26 -2.65
N LEU A 40 -1.00 -3.14 -2.78
CA LEU A 40 -0.41 -1.80 -2.78
C LEU A 40 0.35 -1.52 -1.48
N TYR A 41 -0.24 -1.87 -0.34
CA TYR A 41 0.39 -1.69 0.96
C TYR A 41 1.67 -2.53 1.09
N GLU A 42 1.62 -3.81 0.73
CA GLU A 42 2.80 -4.69 0.72
C GLU A 42 3.90 -4.16 -0.19
N ASP A 43 3.55 -3.69 -1.39
CA ASP A 43 4.51 -3.13 -2.34
C ASP A 43 5.17 -1.86 -1.79
N LEU A 44 4.41 -0.97 -1.13
CA LEU A 44 4.97 0.21 -0.48
C LEU A 44 5.97 -0.17 0.62
N CYS A 45 5.65 -1.15 1.44
CA CYS A 45 6.54 -1.67 2.49
C CYS A 45 7.82 -2.28 1.89
N ARG A 46 7.71 -3.15 0.89
CA ARG A 46 8.89 -3.74 0.21
C ARG A 46 9.76 -2.67 -0.46
N GLN A 47 9.14 -1.65 -1.06
CA GLN A 47 9.87 -0.53 -1.64
C GLN A 47 10.62 0.27 -0.55
N GLN A 48 10.02 0.45 0.62
CA GLN A 48 10.64 1.16 1.75
C GLN A 48 11.92 0.45 2.21
N GLU A 49 11.87 -0.87 2.36
CA GLU A 49 13.02 -1.70 2.72
C GLU A 49 14.11 -1.65 1.66
N ARG A 50 13.76 -1.82 0.38
CA ARG A 50 14.70 -1.74 -0.74
C ARG A 50 15.39 -0.38 -0.81
N ILE A 51 14.62 0.71 -0.70
CA ILE A 51 15.15 2.07 -0.76
C ILE A 51 16.09 2.32 0.43
N ALA A 52 15.77 1.84 1.62
CA ALA A 52 16.64 1.94 2.78
C ALA A 52 18.00 1.24 2.54
N GLY A 53 17.98 0.03 1.96
CA GLY A 53 19.20 -0.69 1.58
C GLY A 53 20.03 0.06 0.53
N GLU A 54 19.40 0.60 -0.53
CA GLU A 54 20.10 1.39 -1.55
C GLU A 54 20.71 2.68 -0.98
N LEU A 55 19.99 3.38 -0.09
CA LEU A 55 20.49 4.58 0.57
C LEU A 55 21.71 4.28 1.43
N GLU A 56 21.70 3.18 2.19
CA GLU A 56 22.83 2.78 3.03
C GLU A 56 24.04 2.40 2.17
N ALA A 57 23.85 1.67 1.08
CA ALA A 57 24.93 1.37 0.13
C ALA A 57 25.55 2.65 -0.46
N LEU A 58 24.72 3.64 -0.84
CA LEU A 58 25.20 4.94 -1.32
C LEU A 58 25.91 5.73 -0.22
N ARG A 59 25.48 5.62 1.04
CA ARG A 59 26.11 6.26 2.20
C ARG A 59 27.52 5.71 2.43
N LEU A 60 27.67 4.38 2.42
CA LEU A 60 28.95 3.69 2.54
C LEU A 60 29.90 4.01 1.37
N ALA A 61 29.35 4.19 0.16
CA ALA A 61 30.10 4.63 -1.01
C ALA A 61 30.43 6.14 -1.05
N GLY A 62 30.03 6.92 -0.04
CA GLY A 62 30.25 8.38 0.02
C GLY A 62 29.40 9.20 -0.96
N LYS A 63 28.36 8.62 -1.57
CA LYS A 63 27.56 9.20 -2.68
C LYS A 63 26.30 9.94 -2.22
N GLN A 64 26.32 10.55 -1.05
CA GLN A 64 25.14 11.19 -0.43
C GLN A 64 24.68 12.49 -1.14
N LYS A 65 25.58 13.17 -1.89
CA LYS A 65 25.26 14.42 -2.59
C LYS A 65 24.73 14.23 -4.02
N THR A 66 24.52 12.97 -4.44
CA THR A 66 24.09 12.64 -5.80
C THR A 66 22.59 12.90 -6.00
N VAL A 67 22.19 13.14 -7.26
CA VAL A 67 20.76 13.23 -7.62
C VAL A 67 20.03 11.93 -7.26
N ARG A 68 20.67 10.77 -7.49
CA ARG A 68 20.10 9.46 -7.14
C ARG A 68 19.80 9.34 -5.65
N PHE A 69 20.73 9.74 -4.77
CA PHE A 69 20.50 9.70 -3.32
C PHE A 69 19.33 10.59 -2.91
N ARG A 70 19.27 11.83 -3.43
CA ARG A 70 18.15 12.75 -3.15
C ARG A 70 16.82 12.19 -3.64
N GLN A 71 16.77 11.58 -4.82
CA GLN A 71 15.54 10.96 -5.35
C GLN A 71 15.09 9.78 -4.49
N LEU A 72 16.02 8.91 -4.07
CA LEU A 72 15.69 7.79 -3.20
C LEU A 72 15.17 8.26 -1.85
N LEU A 73 15.77 9.30 -1.26
CA LEU A 73 15.30 9.88 -0.01
C LEU A 73 13.89 10.47 -0.14
N ALA A 74 13.64 11.24 -1.22
CA ALA A 74 12.31 11.78 -1.50
C ALA A 74 11.25 10.68 -1.67
N ASN A 75 11.60 9.61 -2.39
CA ASN A 75 10.72 8.45 -2.55
C ASN A 75 10.45 7.75 -1.21
N LYS A 76 11.47 7.58 -0.35
CA LYS A 76 11.32 7.00 0.99
C LYS A 76 10.34 7.77 1.87
N VAL A 77 10.42 9.10 1.84
CA VAL A 77 9.50 9.97 2.60
C VAL A 77 8.09 9.90 2.01
N THR A 78 7.98 9.91 0.69
CA THR A 78 6.68 9.81 0.00
C THR A 78 5.97 8.50 0.33
N ASN A 79 6.68 7.36 0.22
CA ASN A 79 6.12 6.06 0.55
C ASN A 79 5.71 5.99 2.03
N GLN A 80 6.54 6.50 2.94
CA GLN A 80 6.20 6.55 4.36
C GLN A 80 4.92 7.34 4.63
N ASN A 81 4.75 8.49 3.98
CA ASN A 81 3.55 9.31 4.14
C ASN A 81 2.30 8.56 3.63
N ILE A 82 2.40 7.85 2.51
CA ILE A 82 1.28 7.06 1.98
C ILE A 82 0.93 5.91 2.95
N ILE A 83 1.93 5.18 3.46
CA ILE A 83 1.73 4.12 4.45
C ILE A 83 1.00 4.66 5.68
N VAL A 84 1.47 5.77 6.25
CA VAL A 84 0.85 6.40 7.42
C VAL A 84 -0.60 6.82 7.11
N MET A 85 -0.87 7.39 5.93
CA MET A 85 -2.24 7.75 5.54
C MET A 85 -3.16 6.52 5.42
N LEU A 86 -2.65 5.38 4.96
CA LEU A 86 -3.42 4.14 4.89
C LEU A 86 -3.70 3.56 6.29
N GLU A 87 -2.73 3.61 7.20
CA GLU A 87 -2.87 3.12 8.58
C GLU A 87 -3.81 3.97 9.44
N MET A 88 -3.89 5.28 9.17
CA MET A 88 -4.73 6.23 9.93
C MET A 88 -6.23 6.14 9.60
N HIS A 89 -6.61 5.39 8.56
CA HIS A 89 -8.01 5.27 8.11
C HIS A 89 -8.49 3.80 8.10
N PRO A 90 -8.68 3.18 9.29
CA PRO A 90 -9.27 1.85 9.43
C PRO A 90 -10.78 1.81 9.10
#